data_AF-A0A371H7H5-F1
#
_entry.id   AF-A0A371H7H5-F1
#
_cell.length_a   1.000
_cell.length_b   1.000
_cell.length_c   1.000
_cell.angle_alpha   90.00
_cell.angle_beta   90.00
_cell.angle_gamma   90.00
#
_symmetry.space_group_name_H-M   'P 1'
#
loop_
_entity.id
_entity.type
_entity.pdbx_description
1 polymer ?
#
loop_
_entity_poly.entity_id
_entity_poly.type
_entity_poly.pdbx_seq_one_letter_code
_entity_poly.pdbx_strand_id
1 'polypeptide(L)'
;MIVKTRVISHLKYAYLDVEQQLPVIIASNLRWEQEDKLLSVLRKHKKAIGWKLFDLPRINPSICMHRILMEEEAKPIRQQQKRMNPTILDVVKKEVTKLLAAGIIYRISYSQWVSLVQVVPKTFGMTVTKNQHMSWYLCEFRIVGEYMQIHIAPEDQHKTTFTCPFGTFVYIRMPFGLCNASSTFQRCMTSIFSDLL
;
A
#
# COMPACT_ATOMS: atom_id res chain seq x y z
N MET A 1 -13.34 -15.03 -0.07
CA MET A 1 -12.71 -15.65 -1.25
C MET A 1 -11.29 -15.17 -1.39
N ILE A 2 -10.31 -15.99 -1.03
CA ILE A 2 -8.91 -15.76 -1.38
C ILE A 2 -8.82 -16.11 -2.87
N VAL A 3 -8.61 -15.10 -3.72
CA VAL A 3 -8.38 -15.32 -5.15
C VAL A 3 -7.03 -16.05 -5.26
N LYS A 4 -7.04 -17.36 -5.51
CA LYS A 4 -5.82 -18.14 -5.78
C LYS A 4 -5.29 -17.66 -7.13
N THR A 5 -4.25 -16.84 -7.10
CA THR A 5 -3.61 -16.32 -8.32
C THR A 5 -2.84 -17.42 -9.05
N ARG A 6 -2.81 -17.36 -10.38
CA ARG A 6 -1.99 -18.22 -11.25
C ARG A 6 -0.51 -17.89 -10.99
N VAL A 7 0.17 -18.76 -10.27
CA VAL A 7 1.59 -18.59 -9.91
C VAL A 7 2.45 -18.95 -11.13
N ILE A 8 3.47 -18.13 -11.41
CA ILE A 8 4.43 -18.37 -12.50
C ILE A 8 5.18 -19.69 -12.20
N SER A 9 5.52 -20.49 -13.22
CA SER A 9 6.04 -21.86 -13.07
C SER A 9 7.23 -22.04 -12.12
N HIS A 10 8.04 -21.00 -11.91
CA HIS A 10 9.21 -21.01 -11.02
C HIS A 10 8.90 -20.53 -9.59
N LEU A 11 7.63 -20.33 -9.24
CA LEU A 11 7.17 -19.90 -7.93
C LEU A 11 6.17 -20.93 -7.37
N LYS A 12 6.07 -21.04 -6.05
CA LYS A 12 5.09 -21.87 -5.34
C LYS A 12 4.54 -21.16 -4.11
N TYR A 13 3.34 -21.55 -3.69
CA TYR A 13 2.79 -21.13 -2.40
C TYR A 13 3.41 -21.94 -1.27
N ALA A 14 3.71 -21.27 -0.17
CA ALA A 14 3.97 -21.87 1.13
C ALA A 14 3.15 -21.13 2.19
N TYR A 15 2.99 -21.74 3.37
CA TYR A 15 2.14 -21.20 4.43
C TYR A 15 2.93 -21.05 5.72
N LEU A 16 2.74 -19.92 6.40
CA LEU A 16 3.43 -19.63 7.66
C LEU A 16 2.68 -20.16 8.89
N ASP A 17 1.43 -20.61 8.73
CA ASP A 17 0.56 -21.11 9.77
C ASP A 17 0.02 -22.51 9.45
N VAL A 18 -0.44 -23.20 10.49
CA VAL A 18 -1.02 -24.56 10.37
C VAL A 18 -2.36 -24.53 9.64
N GLU A 19 -3.12 -23.44 9.81
CA GLU A 19 -4.45 -23.23 9.21
C GLU A 19 -4.40 -22.76 7.75
N GLN A 20 -3.21 -22.59 7.17
CA GLN A 20 -2.99 -22.13 5.79
C GLN A 20 -3.65 -20.77 5.45
N GLN A 21 -3.82 -19.89 6.43
CA GLN A 21 -4.41 -18.56 6.25
C GLN A 21 -3.37 -17.50 5.86
N LEU A 22 -2.07 -17.78 6.06
CA LEU A 22 -0.96 -16.86 5.82
C LEU A 22 -0.08 -17.34 4.65
N PRO A 23 -0.55 -17.19 3.39
CA PRO A 23 0.20 -17.62 2.22
C PRO A 23 1.37 -16.68 1.92
N VAL A 24 2.52 -17.27 1.63
CA VAL A 24 3.70 -16.61 1.05
C VAL A 24 4.05 -17.25 -0.28
N ILE A 25 4.61 -16.47 -1.20
CA ILE A 25 5.08 -16.98 -2.48
C ILE A 25 6.60 -17.06 -2.44
N ILE A 26 7.14 -18.26 -2.67
CA ILE A 26 8.57 -18.55 -2.66
C ILE A 26 8.99 -19.18 -3.98
N ALA A 27 10.29 -19.19 -4.27
CA ALA A 27 10.80 -19.83 -5.47
C ALA A 27 10.65 -21.36 -5.40
N SER A 28 10.21 -21.97 -6.51
CA SER A 28 9.95 -23.42 -6.56
C SER A 28 11.23 -24.26 -6.66
N ASN A 29 12.35 -23.65 -7.02
CA ASN A 29 13.67 -24.29 -7.17
C ASN A 29 14.56 -24.22 -5.91
N LEU A 30 14.00 -23.85 -4.75
CA LEU A 30 14.74 -23.84 -3.49
C LEU A 30 15.04 -25.27 -3.02
N ARG A 31 16.25 -25.50 -2.50
CA ARG A 31 16.57 -26.75 -1.79
C ARG A 31 15.81 -26.79 -0.47
N TRP A 32 15.55 -28.00 0.03
CA TRP A 32 14.76 -28.20 1.26
C TRP A 32 15.33 -27.41 2.46
N GLU A 33 16.66 -27.40 2.62
CA GLU A 33 17.35 -26.67 3.71
C GLU A 33 17.17 -25.15 3.61
N GLN A 34 17.20 -24.63 2.37
CA GLN A 34 17.02 -23.20 2.12
C GLN A 34 15.58 -22.79 2.35
N GLU A 35 14.63 -23.64 1.93
CA GLU A 35 13.21 -23.45 2.14
C GLU A 35 12.87 -23.46 3.64
N ASP A 36 13.35 -24.44 4.40
CA ASP A 36 13.10 -24.53 5.83
C ASP A 36 13.68 -23.32 6.59
N LYS A 37 14.93 -22.94 6.27
CA LYS A 37 15.57 -21.75 6.85
C LYS A 37 14.80 -20.46 6.54
N LEU A 38 14.34 -20.30 5.29
CA LEU A 38 13.53 -19.15 4.87
C LEU A 38 12.20 -19.11 5.63
N LEU A 39 11.47 -20.23 5.66
CA LEU A 39 10.18 -20.31 6.33
C LEU A 39 10.32 -20.10 7.85
N SER A 40 11.39 -20.59 8.46
CA SER A 40 11.70 -20.35 9.87
C SER A 40 11.83 -18.86 10.20
N VAL A 41 12.59 -18.10 9.39
CA VAL A 41 12.73 -16.64 9.55
C VAL A 41 11.39 -15.94 9.33
N LEU A 42 10.66 -16.29 8.27
CA LEU A 42 9.36 -15.68 7.97
C LEU A 42 8.33 -15.95 9.08
N ARG A 43 8.29 -17.16 9.64
CA ARG A 43 7.44 -17.50 10.79
C ARG A 43 7.80 -16.70 12.04
N LYS A 44 9.11 -16.55 12.32
CA LYS A 44 9.61 -15.74 13.44
C LYS A 44 9.20 -14.26 13.31
N HIS A 45 9.26 -13.71 12.09
CA HIS A 45 8.96 -12.31 11.81
C HIS A 45 7.57 -12.07 11.20
N LYS A 46 6.61 -12.98 11.41
CA LYS A 46 5.25 -12.91 10.83
C LYS A 46 4.49 -11.60 11.11
N LYS A 47 4.82 -10.92 12.20
CA LYS A 47 4.21 -9.62 12.60
C LYS A 47 4.68 -8.44 11.75
N ALA A 48 5.83 -8.56 11.07
CA ALA A 48 6.34 -7.53 10.17
C ALA A 48 5.64 -7.58 8.80
N ILE A 49 4.90 -8.66 8.50
CA ILE A 49 4.22 -8.87 7.23
C ILE A 49 2.79 -8.33 7.33
N GLY A 50 2.42 -7.40 6.45
CA GLY A 50 1.07 -6.84 6.38
C GLY A 50 0.08 -7.77 5.66
N TRP A 51 -0.60 -8.64 6.40
CA TRP A 51 -1.59 -9.58 5.85
C TRP A 51 -2.84 -8.85 5.36
N LYS A 52 -3.48 -8.08 6.24
CA LYS A 52 -4.58 -7.16 5.93
C LYS A 52 -4.09 -5.72 5.97
N LEU A 53 -4.90 -4.82 5.42
CA LEU A 53 -4.61 -3.38 5.39
C LEU A 53 -4.44 -2.78 6.80
N PHE A 54 -5.18 -3.32 7.77
CA PHE A 54 -5.15 -2.95 9.19
C PHE A 54 -3.90 -3.46 9.93
N ASP A 55 -3.27 -4.51 9.40
CA ASP A 55 -2.12 -5.15 10.04
C ASP A 55 -0.81 -4.43 9.70
N LEU A 56 -0.85 -3.47 8.77
CA LEU A 56 0.33 -2.70 8.41
C LEU A 56 0.74 -1.80 9.58
N PRO A 57 1.94 -1.99 10.15
CA PRO A 57 2.39 -1.19 11.28
C PRO A 57 2.43 0.28 10.88
N ARG A 58 1.75 1.11 11.68
CA ARG A 58 1.73 2.56 11.48
C ARG A 58 3.12 3.11 11.82
N ILE A 59 3.71 3.86 10.89
CA ILE A 59 4.90 4.65 11.20
C ILE A 59 4.49 5.78 12.14
N ASN A 60 5.27 5.99 13.21
CA ASN A 60 5.01 7.06 14.16
C ASN A 60 5.14 8.41 13.44
N PRO A 61 4.12 9.30 13.50
CA PRO A 61 4.19 10.62 12.87
C PRO A 61 5.42 11.45 13.29
N SER A 62 5.95 11.21 14.49
CA SER A 62 7.17 11.90 14.97
C SER A 62 8.42 11.53 14.18
N ILE A 63 8.45 10.32 13.59
CA ILE A 63 9.56 9.85 12.75
C ILE A 63 9.40 10.41 11.33
N CYS A 64 8.21 10.33 10.77
CA CYS A 64 7.94 10.83 9.43
C CYS A 64 6.48 11.27 9.25
N MET A 65 6.32 12.47 8.72
CA MET A 65 5.07 12.99 8.16
C MET A 65 5.33 13.52 6.76
N HIS A 66 4.43 13.21 5.86
CA HIS A 66 4.41 13.77 4.52
C HIS A 66 3.78 15.16 4.54
N ARG A 67 4.47 16.11 3.91
CA ARG A 67 3.97 17.46 3.65
C ARG A 67 3.82 17.67 2.15
N ILE A 68 2.73 18.32 1.76
CA ILE A 68 2.42 18.66 0.38
C ILE A 68 2.77 20.13 0.18
N LEU A 69 4.01 20.35 -0.23
CA LEU A 69 4.51 21.67 -0.61
C LEU A 69 3.84 22.10 -1.91
N MET A 70 3.26 23.29 -1.92
CA MET A 70 2.64 23.89 -3.10
C MET A 70 3.34 25.22 -3.39
N GLU A 71 3.31 25.63 -4.66
CA GLU A 71 3.77 26.96 -5.08
C GLU A 71 2.84 28.04 -4.50
N GLU A 72 3.37 29.22 -4.22
CA GLU A 72 2.65 30.31 -3.53
C GLU A 72 1.39 30.76 -4.27
N GLU A 73 1.34 30.59 -5.59
CA GLU A 73 0.20 30.98 -6.43
C GLU A 73 -0.77 29.83 -6.75
N ALA A 74 -0.55 28.64 -6.18
CA ALA A 74 -1.34 27.45 -6.48
C ALA A 74 -2.78 27.58 -5.98
N LYS A 75 -3.74 27.61 -6.92
CA LYS A 75 -5.17 27.70 -6.62
C LYS A 75 -5.80 26.32 -6.39
N PRO A 76 -6.79 26.20 -5.48
CA PRO A 76 -7.54 24.97 -5.30
C PRO A 76 -8.30 24.58 -6.56
N ILE A 77 -8.20 23.31 -6.93
CA ILE A 77 -8.94 22.74 -8.07
C ILE A 77 -10.00 21.78 -7.56
N ARG A 78 -11.25 22.02 -7.97
CA ARG A 78 -12.39 21.14 -7.72
C ARG A 78 -12.85 20.48 -9.01
N GLN A 79 -12.50 19.21 -9.18
CA GLN A 79 -12.95 18.42 -10.33
C GLN A 79 -14.38 17.91 -10.12
N GLN A 80 -15.19 17.98 -11.18
CA GLN A 80 -16.55 17.43 -11.17
C GLN A 80 -16.51 15.88 -11.27
N GLN A 81 -17.44 15.22 -10.57
CA GLN A 81 -17.57 13.78 -10.60
C GLN A 81 -17.98 13.30 -12.01
N LYS A 82 -17.20 12.38 -12.58
CA LYS A 82 -17.55 11.70 -13.84
C LYS A 82 -18.43 10.48 -13.60
N ARG A 83 -19.28 10.15 -14.58
CA ARG A 83 -20.08 8.92 -14.58
C ARG A 83 -19.17 7.70 -14.63
N MET A 84 -19.48 6.69 -13.83
CA MET A 84 -18.74 5.41 -13.77
C MET A 84 -19.62 4.26 -14.25
N ASN A 85 -18.98 3.24 -14.80
CA ASN A 85 -19.63 1.97 -15.16
C ASN A 85 -20.08 1.24 -13.88
N PRO A 86 -21.30 0.65 -13.82
CA PRO A 86 -21.79 -0.12 -12.68
C PRO A 86 -20.82 -1.17 -12.12
N THR A 87 -20.14 -1.92 -12.98
CA THR A 87 -19.17 -2.94 -12.53
C THR A 87 -18.00 -2.32 -11.76
N ILE A 88 -17.58 -1.13 -12.16
CA ILE A 88 -16.50 -0.38 -11.51
C ILE A 88 -17.00 0.23 -10.19
N LEU A 89 -18.27 0.62 -10.11
CA LEU A 89 -18.86 1.16 -8.88
C LEU A 89 -18.76 0.17 -7.72
N ASP A 90 -19.06 -1.11 -7.97
CA ASP A 90 -18.97 -2.13 -6.92
C ASP A 90 -17.54 -2.34 -6.42
N VAL A 91 -16.55 -2.24 -7.32
CA VAL A 91 -15.13 -2.31 -6.95
C VAL A 91 -14.73 -1.08 -6.11
N VAL A 92 -15.11 0.12 -6.55
CA VAL A 92 -14.83 1.37 -5.83
C VAL A 92 -15.47 1.35 -4.45
N LYS A 93 -16.73 0.90 -4.33
CA LYS A 93 -17.44 0.80 -3.05
C LYS A 93 -16.69 -0.09 -2.07
N LYS A 94 -16.23 -1.26 -2.53
CA LYS A 94 -15.47 -2.21 -1.73
C LYS A 94 -14.14 -1.61 -1.25
N GLU A 95 -13.40 -0.95 -2.14
CA GLU A 95 -12.12 -0.32 -1.78
C GLU A 95 -12.30 0.86 -0.82
N VAL A 96 -13.26 1.75 -1.06
CA VAL A 96 -13.58 2.86 -0.16
C VAL A 96 -13.95 2.36 1.24
N THR A 97 -14.76 1.28 1.31
CA THR A 97 -15.15 0.68 2.60
C THR A 97 -13.94 0.12 3.35
N LYS A 98 -12.99 -0.52 2.65
CA LYS A 98 -11.74 -1.02 3.26
C LYS A 98 -10.88 0.13 3.79
N LEU A 99 -10.73 1.21 3.00
CA LEU A 99 -9.93 2.38 3.39
C LEU A 99 -10.53 3.11 4.59
N LEU A 100 -11.87 3.25 4.63
CA LEU A 100 -12.59 3.83 5.76
C LEU A 100 -12.41 2.99 7.01
N ALA A 101 -12.64 1.68 6.92
CA ALA A 101 -12.48 0.78 8.05
C ALA A 101 -11.05 0.83 8.60
N ALA A 102 -10.05 0.91 7.71
CA ALA A 102 -8.63 1.00 8.09
C ALA A 102 -8.21 2.38 8.63
N GLY A 103 -9.11 3.37 8.65
CA GLY A 103 -8.78 4.74 9.07
C GLY A 103 -7.74 5.42 8.17
N ILE A 104 -7.66 5.01 6.90
CA ILE A 104 -6.79 5.64 5.90
C ILE A 104 -7.45 6.88 5.31
N ILE A 105 -8.79 6.86 5.23
CA ILE A 105 -9.60 7.98 4.78
C ILE A 105 -10.71 8.29 5.79
N TYR A 106 -11.19 9.53 5.78
CA TYR A 106 -12.41 9.93 6.49
C TYR A 106 -13.34 10.72 5.57
N ARG A 107 -14.62 10.72 5.89
CA ARG A 107 -15.66 11.41 5.10
C ARG A 107 -15.73 12.88 5.47
N ILE A 108 -15.93 13.73 4.47
CA ILE A 108 -16.16 15.17 4.64
C ILE A 108 -17.38 15.63 3.84
N SER A 109 -17.91 16.80 4.18
CA SER A 109 -19.06 17.39 3.49
C SER A 109 -18.64 18.28 2.32
N TYR A 110 -17.54 19.02 2.45
CA TYR A 110 -17.11 20.00 1.47
C TYR A 110 -15.60 20.21 1.49
N SER A 111 -15.00 20.37 0.31
CA SER A 111 -13.61 20.80 0.13
C SER A 111 -13.49 21.66 -1.13
N GLN A 112 -12.55 22.61 -1.10
CA GLN A 112 -12.14 23.39 -2.26
C GLN A 112 -11.22 22.60 -3.19
N TRP A 113 -10.47 21.66 -2.63
CA TRP A 113 -9.67 20.71 -3.39
C TRP A 113 -10.49 19.46 -3.61
N VAL A 114 -10.66 19.02 -4.85
CA VAL A 114 -11.30 17.74 -5.15
C VAL A 114 -10.65 17.13 -6.38
N SER A 115 -10.06 15.96 -6.19
CA SER A 115 -9.63 15.09 -7.29
C SER A 115 -10.71 14.06 -7.64
N LEU A 116 -10.77 13.66 -8.90
CA LEU A 116 -11.62 12.56 -9.35
C LEU A 116 -10.97 11.21 -9.01
N VAL A 117 -11.77 10.23 -8.54
CA VAL A 117 -11.29 8.85 -8.46
C VAL A 117 -11.04 8.28 -9.85
N GLN A 118 -9.78 7.92 -10.10
CA GLN A 118 -9.40 7.16 -11.29
C GLN A 118 -9.21 5.69 -10.91
N VAL A 119 -9.96 4.80 -11.57
CA VAL A 119 -9.78 3.36 -11.42
C VAL A 119 -8.83 2.89 -12.50
N VAL A 120 -7.66 2.42 -12.08
CA VAL A 120 -6.65 1.85 -12.97
C VAL A 120 -6.69 0.34 -12.79
N PRO A 121 -7.03 -0.43 -13.84
CA PRO A 121 -6.85 -1.87 -13.83
C PRO A 121 -5.38 -2.17 -13.61
N LYS A 122 -5.04 -2.80 -12.48
CA LYS A 122 -3.67 -3.27 -12.28
C LYS A 122 -3.50 -4.56 -13.06
N THR A 123 -2.63 -4.55 -14.07
CA THR A 123 -2.06 -5.79 -14.59
C THR A 123 -1.31 -6.45 -13.43
N PHE A 124 -1.73 -7.65 -13.06
CA PHE A 124 -1.15 -8.37 -11.94
C PHE A 124 0.22 -8.93 -12.38
N GLY A 125 1.24 -8.06 -12.41
CA GLY A 125 2.61 -8.39 -12.77
C GLY A 125 3.47 -8.45 -11.52
N MET A 126 3.88 -9.65 -11.11
CA MET A 126 4.97 -9.83 -10.16
C MET A 126 6.28 -9.62 -10.91
N THR A 127 7.00 -8.52 -10.69
CA THR A 127 8.34 -8.35 -11.26
C THR A 127 9.35 -8.95 -10.29
N VAL A 128 9.90 -10.13 -10.62
CA VAL A 128 10.93 -10.78 -9.80
C VAL A 128 12.31 -10.35 -10.31
N THR A 129 13.02 -9.53 -9.55
CA THR A 129 14.40 -9.12 -9.87
C THR A 129 15.39 -10.06 -9.18
N LYS A 130 16.30 -10.68 -9.94
CA LYS A 130 17.34 -11.57 -9.42
C LYS A 130 18.53 -10.74 -8.92
N ASN A 131 18.80 -10.76 -7.61
CA ASN A 131 19.97 -10.08 -7.04
C ASN A 131 21.21 -10.99 -7.09
N GLN A 132 22.38 -10.45 -7.47
CA GLN A 132 23.60 -11.23 -7.72
C GLN A 132 24.45 -11.51 -6.45
N HIS A 133 24.17 -10.84 -5.34
CA HIS A 133 24.81 -11.12 -4.04
C HIS A 133 23.75 -11.54 -3.02
N MET A 134 23.86 -12.79 -2.57
CA MET A 134 23.21 -13.42 -1.42
C MET A 134 21.75 -13.03 -1.03
N SER A 135 20.87 -14.00 -1.30
CA SER A 135 19.91 -14.57 -0.34
C SER A 135 18.89 -13.62 0.29
N TRP A 136 17.93 -13.09 -0.48
CA TRP A 136 16.48 -13.15 -0.18
C TRP A 136 15.69 -12.83 -1.46
N TYR A 137 14.84 -13.75 -1.92
CA TYR A 137 13.85 -13.45 -2.96
C TYR A 137 12.72 -12.64 -2.31
N LEU A 138 12.90 -11.32 -2.23
CA LEU A 138 11.80 -10.42 -1.91
C LEU A 138 10.84 -10.42 -3.10
N CYS A 139 9.82 -11.26 -2.99
CA CYS A 139 8.59 -11.06 -3.72
C CYS A 139 8.14 -9.62 -3.41
N GLU A 140 7.92 -8.76 -4.41
CA GLU A 140 7.36 -7.41 -4.25
C GLU A 140 5.96 -7.50 -3.61
N PHE A 141 5.94 -7.78 -2.30
CA PHE A 141 4.74 -7.76 -1.48
C PHE A 141 4.37 -6.29 -1.34
N ARG A 142 3.54 -5.81 -2.28
CA ARG A 142 2.60 -4.72 -2.00
C ARG A 142 3.28 -3.37 -1.68
N ILE A 143 4.14 -2.86 -2.56
CA ILE A 143 4.60 -1.43 -2.55
C ILE A 143 3.41 -0.45 -2.40
N VAL A 144 2.23 -0.85 -2.87
CA VAL A 144 0.96 -0.11 -2.75
C VAL A 144 0.55 0.19 -1.29
N GLY A 145 0.90 -0.68 -0.34
CA GLY A 145 0.58 -0.51 1.08
C GLY A 145 1.66 0.24 1.87
N GLU A 146 2.87 0.36 1.34
CA GLU A 146 4.00 0.97 2.05
C GLU A 146 3.81 2.47 2.28
N TYR A 147 3.37 3.20 1.25
CA TYR A 147 3.05 4.63 1.36
C TYR A 147 1.93 4.89 2.37
N MET A 148 0.95 3.99 2.46
CA MET A 148 -0.20 4.13 3.36
C MET A 148 0.18 4.02 4.85
N GLN A 149 1.42 3.65 5.18
CA GLN A 149 1.94 3.66 6.55
C GLN A 149 2.31 5.06 7.03
N ILE A 150 2.58 6.01 6.12
CA ILE A 150 3.03 7.38 6.43
C ILE A 150 1.84 8.33 6.54
N HIS A 151 1.85 9.18 7.58
CA HIS A 151 0.85 10.23 7.78
C HIS A 151 1.04 11.41 6.86
N ILE A 152 -0.07 11.99 6.40
CA ILE A 152 -0.09 13.34 5.84
C ILE A 152 -0.27 14.32 7.00
N ALA A 153 0.52 15.38 7.02
CA ALA A 153 0.39 16.47 7.99
C ALA A 153 -1.06 16.99 7.99
N PRO A 154 -1.70 17.20 9.16
CA PRO A 154 -3.11 17.59 9.24
C PRO A 154 -3.47 18.81 8.38
N GLU A 155 -2.56 19.75 8.27
CA GLU A 155 -2.71 20.98 7.50
C GLU A 155 -2.78 20.71 5.99
N ASP A 156 -2.19 19.61 5.52
CA ASP A 156 -2.11 19.24 4.11
C ASP A 156 -3.16 18.21 3.69
N GLN A 157 -3.84 17.56 4.63
CA GLN A 157 -4.80 16.49 4.33
C GLN A 157 -5.90 16.94 3.36
N HIS A 158 -6.45 18.14 3.56
CA HIS A 158 -7.52 18.68 2.73
C HIS A 158 -7.16 18.74 1.23
N LYS A 159 -5.87 18.85 0.88
CA LYS A 159 -5.36 18.84 -0.51
C LYS A 159 -5.51 17.49 -1.20
N THR A 160 -5.61 16.41 -0.42
CA THR A 160 -5.76 15.02 -0.91
C THR A 160 -7.21 14.58 -1.02
N THR A 161 -8.16 15.52 -0.96
CA THR A 161 -9.57 15.19 -1.09
C THR A 161 -9.86 14.55 -2.44
N PHE A 162 -10.67 13.50 -2.43
CA PHE A 162 -11.24 12.92 -3.63
C PHE A 162 -12.76 12.75 -3.50
N THR A 163 -13.43 12.70 -4.64
CA THR A 163 -14.86 12.43 -4.70
C THR A 163 -15.17 11.17 -5.50
N CYS A 164 -16.17 10.43 -5.05
CA CYS A 164 -16.76 9.30 -5.76
C CYS A 164 -18.28 9.30 -5.56
N PRO A 165 -19.05 8.46 -6.28
CA PRO A 165 -20.51 8.42 -6.15
C PRO A 165 -21.03 8.05 -4.74
N PHE A 166 -20.16 7.59 -3.85
CA PHE A 166 -20.49 7.23 -2.47
C PHE A 166 -20.17 8.35 -1.46
N GLY A 167 -19.53 9.43 -1.89
CA GLY A 167 -19.20 10.58 -1.05
C GLY A 167 -17.87 11.23 -1.38
N THR A 168 -17.53 12.24 -0.57
CA THR A 168 -16.25 12.95 -0.62
C THR A 168 -15.41 12.56 0.59
N PHE A 169 -14.15 12.23 0.36
CA PHE A 169 -13.26 11.67 1.35
C PHE A 169 -11.89 12.34 1.31
N VAL A 170 -11.22 12.36 2.45
CA VAL A 170 -9.88 12.91 2.62
C VAL A 170 -8.94 11.79 3.06
N TYR A 171 -7.72 11.77 2.51
CA TYR A 171 -6.69 10.86 2.97
C TYR A 171 -6.00 11.40 4.23
N ILE A 172 -5.88 10.53 5.23
CA ILE A 172 -5.03 10.75 6.42
C ILE A 172 -3.61 10.26 6.12
N ARG A 173 -3.49 9.27 5.25
CA ARG A 173 -2.22 8.62 4.87
C ARG A 173 -1.91 8.86 3.43
N MET A 174 -0.62 8.89 3.09
CA MET A 174 -0.17 9.13 1.73
C MET A 174 -0.82 8.15 0.73
N PRO A 175 -1.71 8.63 -0.17
CA PRO A 175 -2.25 7.80 -1.24
C PRO A 175 -1.19 7.62 -2.33
N PHE A 176 -1.43 6.63 -3.18
CA PHE A 176 -0.64 6.47 -4.39
C PHE A 176 -0.82 7.67 -5.33
N GLY A 177 0.25 8.08 -6.00
CA GLY A 177 0.22 9.14 -7.01
C GLY A 177 0.45 10.57 -6.49
N LEU A 178 0.75 10.76 -5.20
CA LEU A 178 1.27 12.04 -4.73
C LEU A 178 2.69 12.28 -5.24
N CYS A 179 2.96 13.52 -5.65
CA CYS A 179 4.33 13.96 -5.90
C CYS A 179 5.15 13.81 -4.62
N ASN A 180 6.44 13.47 -4.76
CA ASN A 180 7.36 13.29 -3.63
C ASN A 180 7.00 12.17 -2.64
N ALA A 181 6.03 11.29 -2.97
CA ALA A 181 5.69 10.12 -2.16
C ALA A 181 6.91 9.19 -1.97
N SER A 182 7.58 8.84 -3.06
CA SER A 182 8.78 7.99 -3.05
C SER A 182 9.95 8.60 -2.29
N SER A 183 10.22 9.90 -2.45
CA SER A 183 11.30 10.57 -1.74
C SER A 183 11.02 10.68 -0.23
N THR A 184 9.77 10.94 0.15
CA THR A 184 9.34 10.92 1.56
C THR A 184 9.51 9.53 2.16
N PHE A 185 9.06 8.49 1.44
CA PHE A 185 9.19 7.11 1.88
C PHE A 185 10.66 6.71 2.04
N GLN A 186 11.52 7.03 1.08
CA GLN A 186 12.95 6.75 1.16
C GLN A 186 13.60 7.42 2.38
N ARG A 187 13.33 8.71 2.61
CA ARG A 187 13.84 9.44 3.79
C ARG A 187 13.35 8.82 5.09
N CYS A 188 12.07 8.42 5.13
CA CYS A 188 11.49 7.72 6.27
C CYS A 188 12.24 6.42 6.56
N MET A 189 12.49 5.60 5.54
CA MET A 189 13.20 4.34 5.70
C MET A 189 14.65 4.59 6.16
N THR A 190 15.37 5.54 5.56
CA THR A 190 16.70 5.93 6.02
C THR A 190 16.71 6.36 7.49
N SER A 191 15.71 7.08 7.95
CA SER A 191 15.60 7.49 9.36
C SER A 191 15.23 6.35 10.30
N ILE A 192 14.41 5.38 9.87
CA ILE A 192 14.02 4.23 10.70
C ILE A 192 15.20 3.26 10.86
N PHE A 193 15.98 3.10 9.80
CA PHE A 193 17.12 2.17 9.75
C PHE A 193 18.46 2.87 9.98
N SER A 194 18.48 4.12 10.45
CA SER A 194 19.72 4.88 10.65
C SER A 194 20.69 4.19 11.61
N ASP A 195 20.16 3.51 12.63
CA ASP A 195 20.98 2.79 13.63
C ASP A 195 21.55 1.47 13.10
N LEU A 196 21.15 1.06 11.89
CA LEU A 196 21.55 -0.18 11.22
C LEU A 196 22.40 0.08 9.97
N LEU A 197 22.63 1.34 9.62
CA LEU A 197 23.44 1.81 8.49
C LEU A 197 24.78 2.35 8.99
#